data_AF-A0A886NJN9-F1
#
_entry.id   AF-A0A886NJN9-F1
#
_cell.length_a   1.000
_cell.length_b   1.000
_cell.length_c   1.000
_cell.angle_alpha   90.00
_cell.angle_beta   90.00
_cell.angle_gamma   90.00
#
_symmetry.space_group_name_H-M   'P 1'
#
loop_
_entity.id
_entity.type
_entity.pdbx_description
1 polymer ?
#
loop_
_entity_poly.entity_id
_entity_poly.type
_entity_poly.pdbx_seq_one_letter_code
_entity_poly.pdbx_strand_id
1 'polypeptide(L)'
;KTALEANVLQAVQGVVKTATAADFQFDVYQDNKGESLTTINLEGGNVEVYVQITPAKDKTVVIGKSGYIKVTLPKIKVDISGVAVTDQIVEITAADPTNVTKDELNAVNTYATLVSAVLDAIKNKAPNAGASASDFEITNDCNEGDYSTQKNVKVTVKAKDKSPNISGEFKFIAKVKAINKKVTPAG
;
A
#
# COMPACT_ATOMS: atom_id res chain seq x y z
N LYS A 1 13.88 14.37 -2.22
CA LYS A 1 14.69 15.20 -3.12
C LYS A 1 14.76 14.58 -4.53
N THR A 2 15.22 13.33 -4.67
CA THR A 2 15.32 12.61 -5.96
C THR A 2 14.06 12.64 -6.83
N ALA A 3 12.88 12.39 -6.25
CA ALA A 3 11.62 12.44 -7.01
C ALA A 3 11.28 13.81 -7.63
N LEU A 4 11.92 14.89 -7.17
CA LEU A 4 11.69 16.25 -7.65
C LEU A 4 12.74 16.72 -8.66
N GLU A 5 13.90 16.06 -8.75
CA GLU A 5 15.07 16.55 -9.50
C GLU A 5 14.77 16.78 -10.98
N ALA A 6 14.12 15.81 -11.64
CA ALA A 6 13.79 15.91 -13.06
C ALA A 6 12.82 17.07 -13.36
N ASN A 7 11.77 17.21 -12.54
CA ASN A 7 10.77 18.26 -12.71
C ASN A 7 11.36 19.65 -12.42
N VAL A 8 12.21 19.76 -11.40
CA VAL A 8 12.91 21.03 -11.09
C VAL A 8 13.86 21.41 -12.22
N LEU A 9 14.65 20.47 -12.73
CA LEU A 9 15.54 20.72 -13.88
C LEU A 9 14.75 21.19 -15.11
N GLN A 10 13.66 20.51 -15.45
CA GLN A 10 12.82 20.88 -16.58
C GLN A 10 12.24 22.30 -16.41
N ALA A 11 11.82 22.66 -15.20
CA ALA A 11 11.34 24.02 -14.90
C ALA A 11 12.45 25.07 -15.05
N VAL A 12 13.66 24.79 -14.56
CA VAL A 12 14.82 25.68 -14.75
C VAL A 12 15.16 25.84 -16.23
N GLN A 13 15.16 24.74 -16.99
CA GLN A 13 15.41 24.74 -18.43
C GLN A 13 14.34 25.48 -19.24
N GLY A 14 13.13 25.62 -18.70
CA GLY A 14 12.09 26.48 -19.27
C GLY A 14 12.46 27.97 -19.29
N VAL A 15 13.32 28.41 -18.36
CA VAL A 15 13.81 29.80 -18.27
C VAL A 15 15.22 29.91 -18.85
N VAL A 16 16.12 28.99 -18.47
CA VAL A 16 17.53 28.95 -18.88
C VAL A 16 17.81 27.63 -19.58
N LYS A 17 17.60 27.60 -20.90
CA LYS A 17 17.65 26.36 -21.72
C LYS A 17 18.95 25.55 -21.60
N THR A 18 20.07 26.21 -21.33
CA THR A 18 21.39 25.57 -21.22
C THR A 18 21.69 25.06 -19.81
N ALA A 19 20.80 25.29 -18.85
CA ALA A 19 21.01 24.86 -17.47
C ALA A 19 21.04 23.33 -17.37
N THR A 20 21.93 22.86 -16.52
CA THR A 20 22.07 21.47 -16.10
C THR A 20 21.79 21.35 -14.61
N ALA A 21 21.59 20.13 -14.11
CA ALA A 21 21.39 19.89 -12.67
C ALA A 21 22.59 20.35 -11.80
N ALA A 22 23.76 20.57 -12.40
CA ALA A 22 24.94 21.05 -11.69
C ALA A 22 24.99 22.59 -11.57
N ASP A 23 24.10 23.33 -12.24
CA ASP A 23 24.12 24.80 -12.26
C ASP A 23 23.30 25.44 -11.13
N PHE A 24 22.47 24.63 -10.45
CA PHE A 24 21.63 25.07 -9.34
C PHE A 24 21.57 23.98 -8.27
N GLN A 25 21.12 24.37 -7.09
CA GLN A 25 20.64 23.48 -6.06
C GLN A 25 19.20 23.87 -5.71
N PHE A 26 18.46 22.97 -5.09
CA PHE A 26 17.14 23.29 -4.58
C PHE A 26 16.94 22.69 -3.21
N ASP A 27 16.12 23.38 -2.41
CA ASP A 27 15.69 22.92 -1.10
C ASP A 27 14.17 22.91 -1.03
N VAL A 28 13.65 22.07 -0.15
CA VAL A 28 12.21 21.83 0.01
C VAL A 28 11.78 22.31 1.39
N TYR A 29 10.72 23.09 1.43
CA TYR A 29 10.20 23.80 2.58
C TYR A 29 8.73 23.43 2.81
N GLN A 30 8.31 23.56 4.07
CA GLN A 30 6.95 23.28 4.50
C GLN A 30 5.99 24.41 4.07
N ASP A 31 6.49 25.63 3.99
CA ASP A 31 5.70 26.82 3.69
C ASP A 31 6.42 27.78 2.73
N ASN A 32 5.75 28.89 2.42
CA ASN A 32 6.30 29.96 1.58
C ASN A 32 7.15 30.98 2.36
N LYS A 33 7.57 30.66 3.59
CA LYS A 33 8.40 31.52 4.44
C LYS A 33 9.79 30.92 4.67
N GLY A 34 10.00 29.68 4.28
CA GLY A 34 11.27 28.98 4.40
C GLY A 34 11.36 28.10 5.64
N GLU A 35 10.23 27.68 6.20
CA GLU A 35 10.21 26.69 7.27
C GLU A 35 10.74 25.35 6.75
N SER A 36 11.73 24.79 7.44
CA SER A 36 12.43 23.58 7.00
C SER A 36 11.52 22.36 7.05
N LEU A 37 11.50 21.58 5.97
CA LEU A 37 10.74 20.32 5.90
C LEU A 37 11.68 19.12 6.04
N THR A 38 11.65 18.45 7.18
CA THR A 38 12.55 17.32 7.47
C THR A 38 12.01 15.98 6.97
N THR A 39 10.69 15.81 6.99
CA THR A 39 10.03 14.53 6.63
C THR A 39 8.81 14.78 5.77
N ILE A 40 8.63 13.98 4.72
CA ILE A 40 7.48 14.04 3.81
C ILE A 40 6.81 12.66 3.81
N ASN A 41 5.56 12.61 4.24
CA ASN A 41 4.76 11.39 4.20
C ASN A 41 3.81 11.42 2.99
N LEU A 42 4.12 10.65 1.96
CA LEU A 42 3.31 10.55 0.74
C LEU A 42 2.28 9.42 0.79
N GLU A 43 2.19 8.67 1.89
CA GLU A 43 1.21 7.59 2.05
C GLU A 43 -0.19 8.15 2.34
N GLY A 44 -0.26 9.23 3.14
CA GLY A 44 -1.50 9.87 3.60
C GLY A 44 -2.29 10.59 2.50
N GLY A 45 -1.63 10.97 1.41
CA GLY A 45 -2.24 11.77 0.37
C GLY A 45 -1.23 12.60 -0.41
N ASN A 46 -1.75 13.49 -1.24
CA ASN A 46 -0.93 14.49 -1.90
C ASN A 46 -0.41 15.49 -0.85
N VAL A 47 0.86 15.84 -0.95
CA VAL A 47 1.49 16.79 -0.01
C VAL A 47 1.91 18.03 -0.76
N GLU A 48 1.51 19.19 -0.26
CA GLU A 48 1.99 20.47 -0.76
C GLU A 48 3.34 20.79 -0.10
N VAL A 49 4.32 21.12 -0.93
CA VAL A 49 5.66 21.56 -0.51
C VAL A 49 6.07 22.80 -1.27
N TYR A 50 7.10 23.48 -0.80
CA TYR A 50 7.62 24.69 -1.42
C TYR A 50 9.07 24.48 -1.81
N VAL A 51 9.39 24.68 -3.08
CA VAL A 51 10.75 24.52 -3.60
C VAL A 51 11.38 25.89 -3.78
N GLN A 52 12.58 26.08 -3.26
CA GLN A 52 13.42 27.23 -3.60
C GLN A 52 14.64 26.75 -4.37
N ILE A 53 14.89 27.37 -5.51
CA ILE A 53 16.03 27.12 -6.37
C ILE A 53 17.06 28.22 -6.11
N THR A 54 18.30 27.82 -5.88
CA THR A 54 19.43 28.72 -5.70
C THR A 54 20.57 28.33 -6.63
N PRO A 55 21.45 29.27 -7.03
CA PRO A 55 22.58 28.95 -7.87
C PRO A 55 23.51 27.98 -7.15
N ALA A 56 24.05 27.00 -7.88
CA ALA A 56 25.13 26.20 -7.34
C ALA A 56 26.39 27.08 -7.24
N LYS A 57 27.26 26.75 -6.28
CA LYS A 57 28.46 27.53 -6.01
C LYS A 57 29.33 27.66 -7.28
N ASP A 58 29.81 28.87 -7.54
CA ASP A 58 30.68 29.21 -8.67
C ASP A 58 30.04 29.01 -10.07
N LYS A 59 28.71 28.93 -10.13
CA LYS A 59 27.95 28.82 -11.40
C LYS A 59 27.34 30.16 -11.79
N THR A 60 27.39 30.46 -13.08
CA THR A 60 26.90 31.73 -13.68
C THR A 60 25.69 31.53 -14.59
N VAL A 61 25.32 30.28 -14.87
CA VAL A 61 24.22 29.94 -15.78
C VAL A 61 22.87 30.23 -15.13
N VAL A 62 22.72 29.92 -13.84
CA VAL A 62 21.56 30.30 -13.03
C VAL A 62 22.02 31.37 -12.04
N ILE A 63 21.33 32.51 -12.00
CA ILE A 63 21.69 33.65 -11.13
C ILE A 63 20.49 34.08 -10.28
N GLY A 64 20.77 34.44 -9.02
CA GLY A 64 19.75 34.78 -8.05
C GLY A 64 18.97 33.57 -7.51
N LYS A 65 18.14 33.80 -6.49
CA LYS A 65 17.28 32.77 -5.89
C LYS A 65 15.85 32.92 -6.39
N SER A 66 15.16 31.80 -6.58
CA SER A 66 13.72 31.83 -6.85
C SER A 66 12.93 32.28 -5.61
N GLY A 67 11.67 32.65 -5.83
CA GLY A 67 10.67 32.59 -4.76
C GLY A 67 10.38 31.15 -4.35
N TYR A 68 9.47 30.97 -3.40
CA TYR A 68 8.99 29.66 -2.97
C TYR A 68 7.94 29.14 -3.96
N ILE A 69 8.30 28.13 -4.75
CA ILE A 69 7.45 27.53 -5.76
C ILE A 69 6.61 26.45 -5.09
N LYS A 70 5.29 26.63 -5.06
CA LYS A 70 4.38 25.62 -4.54
C LYS A 70 4.33 24.41 -5.48
N VAL A 71 4.55 23.21 -4.94
CA VAL A 71 4.55 21.93 -5.66
C VAL A 71 3.67 20.94 -4.90
N THR A 72 2.80 20.23 -5.61
CA THR A 72 2.01 19.13 -5.02
C THR A 72 2.69 17.81 -5.37
N LEU A 73 3.20 17.13 -4.35
CA LEU A 73 3.72 15.77 -4.47
C LEU A 73 2.56 14.79 -4.46
N PRO A 74 2.49 13.86 -5.43
CA PRO A 74 1.39 12.90 -5.50
C PRO A 74 1.52 11.85 -4.37
N LYS A 75 0.37 11.36 -3.92
CA LYS A 75 0.27 10.16 -3.08
C LYS A 75 1.01 8.99 -3.73
N ILE A 76 1.72 8.21 -2.94
CA ILE A 76 2.30 6.92 -3.36
C ILE A 76 1.47 5.75 -2.81
N LYS A 77 1.49 4.63 -3.52
CA LYS A 77 1.00 3.36 -2.99
C LYS A 77 2.08 2.75 -2.09
N VAL A 78 1.67 2.10 -1.00
CA VAL A 78 2.59 1.34 -0.15
C VAL A 78 2.62 -0.13 -0.62
N ASP A 79 3.83 -0.66 -0.81
CA ASP A 79 4.01 -2.08 -1.11
C ASP A 79 3.76 -2.94 0.13
N ILE A 80 2.82 -3.87 0.02
CA ILE A 80 2.42 -4.81 1.09
C ILE A 80 3.23 -6.11 1.05
N SER A 81 4.23 -6.22 0.18
CA SER A 81 5.14 -7.36 0.20
C SER A 81 5.79 -7.53 1.58
N GLY A 82 5.88 -8.78 2.04
CA GLY A 82 6.48 -9.10 3.35
C GLY A 82 5.64 -8.74 4.57
N VAL A 83 4.35 -8.40 4.42
CA VAL A 83 3.43 -8.30 5.56
C VAL A 83 3.35 -9.64 6.29
N ALA A 84 3.44 -9.59 7.62
CA ALA A 84 3.25 -10.73 8.51
C ALA A 84 1.86 -10.68 9.14
N VAL A 85 1.09 -11.76 8.99
CA VAL A 85 -0.21 -11.93 9.63
C VAL A 85 -0.02 -12.93 10.77
N THR A 86 -0.55 -12.63 11.95
CA THR A 86 -0.55 -13.56 13.09
C THR A 86 -1.34 -14.82 12.75
N ASP A 87 -1.05 -15.94 13.40
CA ASP A 87 -1.71 -17.23 13.15
C ASP A 87 -3.24 -17.09 13.11
N GLN A 88 -3.84 -17.57 12.02
CA GLN A 88 -5.29 -17.52 11.80
C GLN A 88 -5.89 -18.92 11.83
N ILE A 89 -7.02 -19.04 12.52
CA ILE A 89 -7.89 -20.21 12.46
C ILE A 89 -9.17 -19.77 11.73
N VAL A 90 -9.51 -20.49 10.67
CA VAL A 90 -10.68 -20.24 9.83
C VAL A 90 -11.63 -21.43 9.98
N GLU A 91 -12.81 -21.17 10.54
CA GLU A 91 -13.87 -22.16 10.65
C GLU A 91 -14.97 -21.89 9.62
N ILE A 92 -15.08 -22.77 8.62
CA ILE A 92 -16.12 -22.69 7.58
C ILE A 92 -17.25 -23.68 7.87
N THR A 93 -18.46 -23.39 7.39
CA THR A 93 -19.56 -24.34 7.43
C THR A 93 -19.58 -25.19 6.17
N ALA A 94 -19.70 -26.51 6.32
CA ALA A 94 -19.87 -27.45 5.22
C ALA A 94 -21.07 -28.39 5.48
N ALA A 95 -21.65 -28.94 4.41
CA ALA A 95 -22.68 -29.99 4.52
C ALA A 95 -22.09 -31.27 5.13
N ASP A 96 -20.88 -31.65 4.70
CA ASP A 96 -20.10 -32.76 5.22
C ASP A 96 -18.63 -32.32 5.41
N PRO A 97 -18.16 -32.11 6.65
CA PRO A 97 -16.77 -31.77 6.94
C PRO A 97 -15.75 -32.79 6.46
N THR A 98 -16.13 -34.04 6.18
CA THR A 98 -15.23 -35.06 5.64
C THR A 98 -15.12 -35.02 4.11
N ASN A 99 -15.99 -34.26 3.45
CA ASN A 99 -16.06 -34.13 2.00
C ASN A 99 -16.49 -32.71 1.59
N VAL A 100 -15.66 -31.72 1.91
CA VAL A 100 -15.92 -30.30 1.64
C VAL A 100 -15.67 -29.98 0.17
N THR A 101 -16.64 -29.30 -0.45
CA THR A 101 -16.62 -28.87 -1.85
C THR A 101 -15.79 -27.60 -2.06
N LYS A 102 -15.38 -27.32 -3.32
CA LYS A 102 -14.65 -26.09 -3.64
C LYS A 102 -15.45 -24.82 -3.32
N ASP A 103 -16.75 -24.84 -3.53
CA ASP A 103 -17.63 -23.70 -3.25
C ASP A 103 -17.68 -23.38 -1.75
N GLU A 104 -17.73 -24.39 -0.89
CA GLU A 104 -17.65 -24.20 0.57
C GLU A 104 -16.27 -23.65 0.98
N LEU A 105 -15.20 -24.12 0.34
CA LEU A 105 -13.83 -23.65 0.59
C LEU A 105 -13.60 -22.21 0.13
N ASN A 106 -14.41 -21.67 -0.78
CA ASN A 106 -14.36 -20.26 -1.16
C ASN A 106 -14.78 -19.34 0.00
N ALA A 107 -15.50 -19.85 1.02
CA ALA A 107 -15.85 -19.09 2.22
C ALA A 107 -14.62 -18.68 3.05
N VAL A 108 -13.47 -19.35 2.88
CA VAL A 108 -12.21 -18.94 3.51
C VAL A 108 -11.81 -17.52 3.05
N ASN A 109 -12.02 -17.20 1.77
CA ASN A 109 -11.61 -15.92 1.17
C ASN A 109 -12.39 -14.72 1.72
N THR A 110 -13.59 -14.97 2.24
CA THR A 110 -14.50 -13.94 2.76
C THR A 110 -14.72 -14.05 4.26
N TYR A 111 -13.97 -14.92 4.94
CA TYR A 111 -14.09 -15.13 6.38
C TYR A 111 -13.75 -13.84 7.14
N ALA A 112 -14.73 -13.29 7.85
CA ALA A 112 -14.66 -11.92 8.37
C ALA A 112 -13.43 -11.67 9.26
N THR A 113 -13.09 -12.60 10.15
CA THR A 113 -11.94 -12.42 11.05
C THR A 113 -10.60 -12.53 10.32
N LEU A 114 -10.51 -13.36 9.26
CA LEU A 114 -9.34 -13.41 8.37
C LEU A 114 -9.16 -12.09 7.63
N VAL A 115 -10.25 -11.55 7.06
CA VAL A 115 -10.24 -10.25 6.36
C VAL A 115 -9.81 -9.14 7.31
N SER A 116 -10.33 -9.12 8.54
CA SER A 116 -9.92 -8.16 9.57
C SER A 116 -8.44 -8.29 9.94
N ALA A 117 -7.96 -9.50 10.20
CA ALA A 117 -6.55 -9.72 10.57
C ALA A 117 -5.58 -9.31 9.43
N VAL A 118 -5.93 -9.61 8.17
CA VAL A 118 -5.18 -9.17 7.00
C VAL A 118 -5.17 -7.64 6.89
N LEU A 119 -6.34 -7.00 7.07
CA LEU A 119 -6.44 -5.54 7.03
C LEU A 119 -5.61 -4.88 8.14
N ASP A 120 -5.65 -5.41 9.35
CA ASP A 120 -4.89 -4.89 10.49
C ASP A 120 -3.38 -5.04 10.26
N ALA A 121 -2.93 -6.17 9.73
CA ALA A 121 -1.54 -6.38 9.35
C ALA A 121 -1.07 -5.40 8.27
N ILE A 122 -1.90 -5.15 7.25
CA ILE A 122 -1.62 -4.14 6.21
C ILE A 122 -1.56 -2.74 6.84
N LYS A 123 -2.48 -2.38 7.73
CA LYS A 123 -2.47 -1.07 8.41
C LYS A 123 -1.28 -0.89 9.34
N ASN A 124 -0.80 -1.95 9.98
CA ASN A 124 0.43 -1.88 10.78
C ASN A 124 1.66 -1.61 9.90
N LYS A 125 1.70 -2.18 8.69
CA LYS A 125 2.76 -1.92 7.71
C LYS A 125 2.65 -0.54 7.05
N ALA A 126 1.42 -0.08 6.81
CA ALA A 126 1.10 1.12 6.03
C ALA A 126 0.07 2.01 6.76
N PRO A 127 0.41 2.57 7.94
CA PRO A 127 -0.56 3.20 8.83
C PRO A 127 -1.24 4.43 8.25
N ASN A 128 -0.58 5.12 7.31
CA ASN A 128 -1.13 6.33 6.69
C ASN A 128 -1.71 6.07 5.30
N ALA A 129 -1.57 4.88 4.73
CA ALA A 129 -1.99 4.60 3.36
C ALA A 129 -3.52 4.70 3.16
N GLY A 130 -4.29 4.63 4.25
CA GLY A 130 -5.76 4.61 4.19
C GLY A 130 -6.31 3.29 3.64
N ALA A 131 -5.55 2.19 3.78
CA ALA A 131 -5.94 0.88 3.28
C ALA A 131 -7.26 0.38 3.89
N SER A 132 -8.06 -0.28 3.06
CA SER A 132 -9.37 -0.85 3.40
C SER A 132 -9.53 -2.25 2.80
N ALA A 133 -10.53 -3.01 3.25
CA ALA A 133 -10.80 -4.34 2.71
C ALA A 133 -11.14 -4.35 1.20
N SER A 134 -11.54 -3.20 0.62
CA SER A 134 -11.80 -3.10 -0.81
C SER A 134 -10.51 -3.03 -1.64
N ASP A 135 -9.37 -2.72 -1.02
CA ASP A 135 -8.07 -2.52 -1.68
C ASP A 135 -7.35 -3.82 -2.04
N PHE A 136 -7.75 -4.95 -1.44
CA PHE A 136 -7.11 -6.23 -1.68
C PHE A 136 -8.14 -7.34 -1.92
N GLU A 137 -7.63 -8.47 -2.40
CA GLU A 137 -8.34 -9.73 -2.53
C GLU A 137 -7.62 -10.82 -1.75
N ILE A 138 -8.38 -11.75 -1.19
CA ILE A 138 -7.87 -12.95 -0.53
C ILE A 138 -8.23 -14.15 -1.39
N THR A 139 -7.25 -15.02 -1.62
CA THR A 139 -7.44 -16.34 -2.25
C THR A 139 -6.77 -17.42 -1.41
N ASN A 140 -7.18 -18.67 -1.59
CA ASN A 140 -6.63 -19.82 -0.89
C ASN A 140 -6.37 -20.99 -1.84
N ASP A 141 -5.44 -21.87 -1.46
CA ASP A 141 -5.10 -23.08 -2.20
C ASP A 141 -5.79 -24.36 -1.68
N CYS A 142 -6.93 -24.23 -0.99
CA CYS A 142 -7.68 -25.38 -0.51
C CYS A 142 -8.06 -26.32 -1.66
N ASN A 143 -7.86 -27.62 -1.44
CA ASN A 143 -8.37 -28.70 -2.30
C ASN A 143 -9.59 -29.34 -1.64
N GLU A 144 -10.50 -29.89 -2.42
CA GLU A 144 -11.68 -30.60 -1.91
C GLU A 144 -11.29 -31.81 -1.03
N GLY A 145 -12.17 -32.18 -0.10
CA GLY A 145 -12.00 -33.34 0.77
C GLY A 145 -12.19 -33.05 2.27
N ASP A 146 -11.51 -33.80 3.12
CA ASP A 146 -11.76 -33.78 4.57
C ASP A 146 -11.17 -32.55 5.28
N TYR A 147 -11.99 -31.72 5.91
CA TYR A 147 -11.58 -30.63 6.81
C TYR A 147 -12.20 -30.78 8.21
N SER A 148 -12.58 -32.00 8.61
CA SER A 148 -13.07 -32.29 9.97
C SER A 148 -12.05 -31.94 11.06
N THR A 149 -10.77 -31.89 10.69
CA THR A 149 -9.64 -31.41 11.50
C THR A 149 -8.95 -30.21 10.85
N GLN A 150 -8.19 -29.45 11.63
CA GLN A 150 -7.47 -28.28 11.13
C GLN A 150 -6.40 -28.68 10.11
N LYS A 151 -6.41 -28.00 8.96
CA LYS A 151 -5.40 -28.15 7.90
C LYS A 151 -4.70 -26.83 7.63
N ASN A 152 -3.38 -26.89 7.41
CA ASN A 152 -2.61 -25.74 6.96
C ASN A 152 -2.94 -25.46 5.49
N VAL A 153 -3.33 -24.22 5.22
CA VAL A 153 -3.72 -23.74 3.90
C VAL A 153 -2.93 -22.47 3.60
N LYS A 154 -2.41 -22.35 2.38
CA LYS A 154 -1.76 -21.12 1.93
C LYS A 154 -2.82 -20.13 1.50
N VAL A 155 -2.79 -18.99 2.17
CA VAL A 155 -3.60 -17.81 1.84
C VAL A 155 -2.71 -16.84 1.07
N THR A 156 -3.22 -16.33 -0.05
CA THR A 156 -2.59 -15.28 -0.84
C THR A 156 -3.41 -14.01 -0.73
N VAL A 157 -2.76 -12.91 -0.37
CA VAL A 157 -3.35 -11.57 -0.34
C VAL A 157 -2.69 -10.75 -1.42
N LYS A 158 -3.50 -10.19 -2.31
CA LYS A 158 -3.03 -9.37 -3.42
C LYS A 158 -3.73 -8.01 -3.39
N ALA A 159 -2.95 -6.93 -3.48
CA ALA A 159 -3.52 -5.61 -3.71
C ALA A 159 -4.18 -5.58 -5.09
N LYS A 160 -5.42 -5.07 -5.16
CA LYS A 160 -6.12 -4.93 -6.45
C LYS A 160 -5.40 -3.91 -7.31
N ASP A 161 -5.37 -4.15 -8.63
CA ASP A 161 -4.71 -3.25 -9.59
C ASP A 161 -5.22 -1.80 -9.48
N LYS A 162 -6.52 -1.64 -9.21
CA LYS A 162 -7.20 -0.35 -9.03
C LYS A 162 -7.12 0.22 -7.60
N SER A 163 -6.45 -0.44 -6.66
CA SER A 163 -6.28 0.13 -5.32
C SER A 163 -5.52 1.45 -5.40
N PRO A 164 -6.02 2.55 -4.83
CA PRO A 164 -5.29 3.82 -4.75
C PRO A 164 -4.25 3.84 -3.63
N ASN A 165 -4.25 2.86 -2.71
CA ASN A 165 -3.55 2.94 -1.43
C ASN A 165 -2.36 2.00 -1.33
N ILE A 166 -2.49 0.79 -1.90
CA ILE A 166 -1.52 -0.29 -1.73
C ILE A 166 -1.21 -1.00 -3.05
N SER A 167 -0.07 -1.67 -3.10
CA SER A 167 0.37 -2.51 -4.22
C SER A 167 1.09 -3.75 -3.71
N GLY A 168 1.28 -4.75 -4.57
CA GLY A 168 2.04 -5.96 -4.23
C GLY A 168 1.18 -7.11 -3.72
N GLU A 169 1.84 -8.17 -3.27
CA GLU A 169 1.22 -9.38 -2.75
C GLU A 169 2.04 -9.97 -1.60
N PHE A 170 1.38 -10.74 -0.74
CA PHE A 170 2.05 -11.57 0.27
C PHE A 170 1.27 -12.87 0.51
N LYS A 171 1.93 -13.85 1.13
CA LYS A 171 1.39 -15.19 1.37
C LYS A 171 1.66 -15.61 2.81
N PHE A 172 0.70 -16.28 3.43
CA PHE A 172 0.84 -16.82 4.79
C PHE A 172 0.06 -18.13 4.94
N ILE A 173 0.25 -18.82 6.06
CA ILE A 173 -0.46 -20.07 6.36
C ILE A 173 -1.58 -19.77 7.36
N ALA A 174 -2.80 -20.22 7.03
CA ALA A 174 -3.93 -20.26 7.95
C ALA A 174 -4.32 -21.72 8.24
N LYS A 175 -4.92 -21.97 9.41
CA LYS A 175 -5.49 -23.28 9.77
C LYS A 175 -6.98 -23.29 9.46
N VAL A 176 -7.39 -24.09 8.48
CA VAL A 176 -8.80 -24.19 8.06
C VAL A 176 -9.43 -25.45 8.64
N LYS A 177 -10.65 -25.32 9.16
CA LYS A 177 -11.49 -26.44 9.64
C LYS A 177 -12.93 -26.24 9.15
N ALA A 178 -13.60 -27.32 8.82
CA ALA A 178 -15.02 -27.33 8.51
C ALA A 178 -15.86 -27.83 9.69
N ILE A 179 -17.02 -27.22 9.88
CA ILE A 179 -18.05 -27.64 10.84
C ILE A 179 -19.37 -27.89 10.12
N ASN A 180 -20.19 -28.80 10.66
CA ASN A 180 -21.51 -29.10 10.10
C ASN A 180 -22.35 -27.82 10.01
N LYS A 181 -22.94 -27.59 8.83
CA LYS A 181 -23.96 -26.58 8.64
C LYS A 181 -25.09 -26.84 9.62
N LYS A 182 -25.39 -25.88 10.51
CA LYS A 182 -26.54 -26.00 11.42
C LYS A 182 -27.81 -26.11 10.56
N VAL A 183 -28.49 -27.24 10.67
CA VAL A 183 -29.84 -27.40 10.14
C VAL A 183 -30.78 -26.76 11.16
N THR A 184 -31.36 -25.61 10.83
CA THR A 184 -32.47 -25.07 11.59
C THR A 184 -33.71 -25.90 11.23
N PRO A 185 -34.40 -26.55 12.18
CA PRO A 185 -35.63 -27.27 11.87
C PRO A 185 -36.64 -26.30 11.25
N ALA A 186 -37.29 -26.70 10.15
CA ALA A 186 -38.47 -26.00 9.67
C ALA A 186 -39.57 -26.15 10.72
N GLY A 187 -40.01 -25.03 11.28
CA GLY A 187 -41.16 -24.95 12.19
C GLY A 187 -42.49 -25.05 11.45
#